data_AF-A0A5J5V5U3-F1
#
_entry.id   AF-A0A5J5V5U3-F1
#
_cell.length_a   1.000
_cell.length_b   1.000
_cell.length_c   1.000
_cell.angle_alpha   90.00
_cell.angle_beta   90.00
_cell.angle_gamma   90.00
#
_symmetry.space_group_name_H-M   'P 1'
#
loop_
_entity.id
_entity.type
_entity.pdbx_description
1 polymer ?
#
loop_
_entity_poly.entity_id
_entity_poly.type
_entity_poly.pdbx_seq_one_letter_code
_entity_poly.pdbx_strand_id
1 'polypeptide(L)'
;MNQRLNLNIPQNNTFLLPRDILAAADRLIGMKFGMGTLDNMNHLKNKRIRSVADLLQDQFRLALVCLENVVRGTICRAIRHKLIPPLRPPTDSTIEANDRQ
;
A
#
# COMPACT_ATOMS: atom_id res chain seq x y z
N MET A 1 -15.72 6.56 13.44
CA MET A 1 -15.37 7.98 13.24
C MET A 1 -16.61 8.85 13.29
N ASN A 2 -17.59 8.61 12.41
CA ASN A 2 -18.85 9.37 12.30
C ASN A 2 -19.60 9.57 13.62
N GLN A 3 -19.79 8.50 14.42
CA GLN A 3 -20.43 8.59 15.75
C GLN A 3 -19.67 9.50 16.73
N ARG A 4 -18.34 9.55 16.62
CA ARG A 4 -17.49 10.34 17.51
C ARG A 4 -17.47 11.83 17.13
N LEU A 5 -17.62 12.13 15.85
CA LEU A 5 -17.56 13.50 15.31
C LEU A 5 -18.96 14.06 14.99
N ASN A 6 -20.03 13.32 15.31
CA ASN A 6 -21.42 13.68 14.97
C ASN A 6 -21.62 13.98 13.47
N LEU A 7 -20.96 13.19 12.61
CA LEU A 7 -21.04 13.36 11.16
C LEU A 7 -22.02 12.35 10.55
N ASN A 8 -22.88 12.83 9.66
CA ASN A 8 -23.76 11.99 8.84
C ASN A 8 -23.10 11.71 7.47
N ILE A 9 -22.05 10.88 7.46
CA ILE A 9 -21.35 10.44 6.26
C ILE A 9 -21.69 8.96 6.03
N PRO A 10 -21.94 8.52 4.78
CA PRO A 10 -22.25 7.12 4.49
C PRO A 10 -21.11 6.18 4.90
N GLN A 11 -21.45 5.04 5.50
CA GLN A 11 -20.46 4.05 5.98
C GLN A 11 -19.64 3.39 4.86
N ASN A 12 -20.10 3.47 3.61
CA ASN A 12 -19.39 2.94 2.44
C ASN A 12 -18.16 3.79 2.04
N ASN A 13 -18.06 5.04 2.54
CA ASN A 13 -16.90 5.86 2.24
C ASN A 13 -15.74 5.51 3.18
N THR A 14 -14.71 4.86 2.63
CA THR A 14 -13.49 4.46 3.36
C THR A 14 -12.43 5.57 3.39
N PHE A 15 -12.56 6.59 2.54
CA PHE A 15 -11.60 7.69 2.45
C PHE A 15 -11.94 8.83 3.41
N LEU A 16 -10.90 9.44 3.97
CA LEU A 16 -11.04 10.64 4.80
C LEU A 16 -11.49 11.83 3.95
N LEU A 17 -12.56 12.50 4.37
CA LEU A 17 -13.06 13.71 3.76
C LEU A 17 -12.48 14.95 4.48
N PRO A 18 -12.32 16.10 3.80
CA PRO A 18 -11.91 17.35 4.45
C PRO A 18 -12.77 17.72 5.66
N ARG A 19 -14.07 17.38 5.61
CA ARG A 19 -15.01 17.59 6.72
C ARG A 19 -14.68 16.79 7.98
N ASP A 20 -14.10 15.59 7.83
CA ASP A 20 -13.67 14.78 8.97
C ASP A 20 -12.54 15.47 9.75
N ILE A 21 -11.61 16.10 9.03
CA ILE A 21 -10.48 16.83 9.60
C ILE A 21 -10.97 18.07 10.34
N LEU A 22 -11.85 18.85 9.71
CA LEU A 22 -12.40 20.06 10.33
C LEU A 22 -13.17 19.74 11.62
N ALA A 23 -14.06 18.74 11.57
CA ALA A 23 -14.82 18.33 12.75
C ALA A 23 -13.94 17.73 13.85
N ALA A 24 -12.85 17.04 13.50
CA ALA A 24 -11.87 16.54 14.47
C ALA A 24 -11.11 17.69 15.14
N ALA A 25 -10.71 18.71 14.37
CA ALA A 25 -10.04 19.90 14.89
C ALA A 25 -10.96 20.70 15.82
N ASP A 26 -12.20 20.96 15.42
CA ASP A 26 -13.21 21.65 16.24
C ASP A 26 -13.44 20.92 17.56
N ARG A 27 -13.56 19.58 17.51
CA ARG A 27 -13.69 18.78 18.72
C ARG A 27 -12.46 18.89 19.62
N LEU A 28 -11.25 18.87 19.06
CA LEU A 28 -10.01 19.00 19.83
C LEU A 28 -9.91 20.36 20.53
N ILE A 29 -10.30 21.44 19.83
CA ILE A 29 -10.36 22.78 20.37
C ILE A 29 -11.39 22.84 21.51
N GLY A 30 -12.59 22.30 21.31
CA GLY A 30 -13.62 22.19 22.35
C GLY A 30 -13.10 21.47 23.60
N MET A 31 -12.41 20.34 23.44
CA MET A 31 -11.81 19.62 24.56
C MET A 31 -10.77 20.45 25.33
N LYS A 32 -9.98 21.27 24.64
CA LYS A 32 -9.01 22.19 25.28
C LYS A 32 -9.70 23.24 26.16
N PHE A 33 -10.89 23.70 25.75
CA PHE A 33 -11.71 24.65 26.51
C PHE A 33 -12.62 23.99 27.55
N GLY A 34 -12.46 22.67 27.80
CA GLY A 34 -13.28 21.93 28.76
C GLY A 34 -14.69 21.61 28.25
N MET A 35 -14.98 21.85 26.97
CA MET A 35 -16.22 21.41 26.33
C MET A 35 -16.10 19.95 25.90
N GLY A 36 -16.76 19.07 26.64
CA GLY A 36 -16.88 17.64 26.34
C GLY A 36 -16.12 16.72 27.30
N THR A 37 -16.40 15.43 27.21
CA THR A 37 -15.80 14.41 28.09
C THR A 37 -14.53 13.84 27.46
N LEU A 38 -13.47 13.73 28.27
CA LEU A 38 -12.23 13.06 27.89
C LEU A 38 -12.51 11.56 27.72
N ASP A 39 -12.09 11.01 26.59
CA ASP A 39 -12.43 9.64 26.24
C ASP A 39 -11.60 8.65 27.06
N ASN A 40 -12.26 7.72 27.76
CA ASN A 40 -11.56 6.69 28.53
C ASN A 40 -10.97 5.64 27.57
N MET A 41 -9.64 5.61 27.47
CA MET A 41 -8.90 4.67 26.61
C MET A 41 -9.19 3.20 26.94
N ASN A 42 -9.55 2.90 28.18
CA ASN A 42 -9.84 1.53 28.63
C ASN A 42 -11.29 1.12 28.43
N HIS A 43 -12.13 2.00 27.85
CA HIS A 43 -13.51 1.65 27.57
C HIS A 43 -13.57 0.54 26.49
N LEU A 44 -14.27 -0.56 26.78
CA LEU A 44 -14.34 -1.72 25.90
C LEU A 44 -14.89 -1.41 24.50
N LYS A 45 -15.74 -0.38 24.35
CA LYS A 45 -16.22 0.06 23.02
C LYS A 45 -15.09 0.60 22.12
N ASN A 46 -13.95 1.00 22.70
CA ASN A 46 -12.75 1.40 21.99
C ASN A 46 -11.75 0.24 21.81
N LYS A 47 -12.06 -0.96 22.33
CA LYS A 47 -11.27 -2.17 22.15
C LYS A 47 -11.92 -3.04 21.07
N ARG A 48 -11.10 -3.62 20.19
CA ARG A 48 -11.54 -4.59 19.19
C ARG A 48 -10.82 -5.90 19.47
N ILE A 49 -11.58 -7.00 19.55
CA ILE A 49 -11.03 -8.36 19.68
C ILE A 49 -10.67 -8.82 18.27
N ARG A 50 -9.48 -9.41 18.11
CA ARG A 50 -9.08 -10.11 16.89
C ARG A 50 -8.92 -11.59 17.19
N SER A 51 -9.54 -12.44 16.38
CA SER A 51 -9.37 -13.89 16.40
C SER A 51 -8.08 -14.29 15.69
N VAL A 52 -7.56 -15.49 15.97
CA VAL A 52 -6.44 -16.09 15.23
C VAL A 52 -6.68 -16.08 13.72
N ALA A 53 -7.93 -16.30 13.29
CA ALA A 53 -8.30 -16.23 11.88
C ALA A 53 -8.12 -14.83 11.27
N ASP A 54 -8.46 -13.76 12.00
CA ASP A 54 -8.30 -12.38 11.53
C ASP A 54 -6.81 -12.05 11.33
N LEU A 55 -5.96 -12.46 12.28
CA LEU A 55 -4.51 -12.29 12.16
C LEU A 55 -3.96 -13.07 10.97
N LEU A 56 -4.42 -14.31 10.77
CA LEU A 56 -3.99 -15.14 9.67
C LEU A 56 -4.41 -14.54 8.31
N GLN A 57 -5.62 -13.99 8.23
CA GLN A 57 -6.12 -13.30 7.03
C GLN A 57 -5.27 -12.07 6.69
N ASP A 58 -4.89 -11.27 7.68
CA ASP A 58 -4.00 -10.12 7.49
C ASP A 58 -2.62 -10.55 6.94
N GLN A 59 -2.04 -11.60 7.51
CA GLN A 59 -0.75 -12.14 7.04
C GLN A 59 -0.84 -12.71 5.63
N PHE A 60 -1.91 -13.46 5.34
CA PHE A 60 -2.15 -14.02 4.02
C PHE A 60 -2.33 -12.92 2.97
N ARG A 61 -3.05 -11.84 3.30
CA ARG A 61 -3.21 -10.68 2.42
C ARG A 61 -1.87 -10.04 2.09
N LEU A 62 -0.99 -9.84 3.08
CA LEU A 62 0.36 -9.30 2.85
C LEU A 62 1.20 -10.23 1.97
N ALA A 63 1.14 -11.54 2.21
CA ALA A 63 1.84 -12.53 1.40
C ALA A 63 1.40 -12.48 -0.08
N LEU A 64 0.10 -12.35 -0.33
CA LEU A 64 -0.44 -12.22 -1.69
C LEU A 64 0.01 -10.93 -2.39
N VAL A 65 0.03 -9.79 -1.68
CA VAL A 65 0.54 -8.52 -2.23
C VAL A 65 2.02 -8.64 -2.60
N CYS A 66 2.82 -9.32 -1.76
CA CYS A 66 4.22 -9.58 -2.08
C CYS A 66 4.37 -10.46 -3.33
N LEU A 67 3.60 -11.54 -3.42
CA LEU A 67 3.59 -12.43 -4.58
C LEU A 67 3.20 -11.67 -5.86
N GLU A 68 2.15 -10.85 -5.80
CA GLU A 68 1.70 -10.02 -6.92
C GLU A 68 2.82 -9.11 -7.44
N ASN A 69 3.55 -8.46 -6.53
CA ASN A 69 4.66 -7.58 -6.86
C ASN A 69 5.82 -8.35 -7.53
N VAL A 70 6.16 -9.55 -7.03
CA VAL A 70 7.21 -10.41 -7.59
C VAL A 70 6.83 -10.90 -8.98
N VAL A 71 5.59 -11.38 -9.16
CA VAL A 71 5.09 -11.88 -10.45
C VAL A 71 5.08 -10.76 -11.47
N ARG A 72 4.53 -9.58 -11.13
CA ARG A 72 4.52 -8.41 -12.02
C ARG A 72 5.94 -8.01 -12.41
N GLY A 73 6.86 -7.92 -11.46
CA GLY A 73 8.27 -7.60 -11.73
C GLY A 73 8.96 -8.61 -12.64
N THR A 74 8.65 -9.90 -12.45
CA THR A 74 9.22 -11.00 -13.25
C THR A 74 8.70 -10.97 -14.68
N ILE A 75 7.39 -10.82 -14.88
CA ILE A 75 6.78 -10.70 -16.22
C ILE A 75 7.31 -9.47 -16.95
N CYS A 76 7.36 -8.31 -16.29
CA CYS A 76 7.92 -7.09 -16.89
C CYS A 76 9.38 -7.29 -17.32
N ARG A 77 10.20 -7.98 -16.50
CA ARG A 77 11.59 -8.29 -16.85
C ARG A 77 11.67 -9.23 -18.05
N ALA A 78 10.87 -10.30 -18.06
CA ALA A 78 10.84 -11.27 -19.15
C ALA A 78 10.44 -10.62 -20.50
N ILE A 79 9.43 -9.74 -20.50
CA ILE A 79 9.01 -8.99 -21.69
C ILE A 79 10.17 -8.12 -22.20
N ARG A 80 10.87 -7.40 -21.31
CA ARG A 80 12.03 -6.58 -21.72
C ARG A 80 13.14 -7.39 -22.36
N HIS A 81 13.50 -8.56 -21.81
CA HIS A 81 14.51 -9.44 -22.40
C HIS A 81 14.06 -10.08 -23.72
N LYS A 82 12.76 -10.26 -23.94
CA LYS A 82 12.22 -10.75 -25.22
C LYS A 82 12.19 -9.66 -26.30
N LEU A 83 12.01 -8.39 -25.90
CA LEU A 83 11.93 -7.25 -26.82
C LEU A 83 13.29 -6.66 -27.18
N ILE A 84 14.31 -6.84 -26.33
CA ILE A 84 15.70 -6.42 -26.58
C ILE A 84 16.58 -7.67 -26.45
N PRO A 85 16.84 -8.39 -27.55
CA PRO A 85 17.86 -9.42 -27.55
C PRO A 85 19.21 -8.77 -27.20
N PRO A 86 20.08 -9.45 -26.43
CA PRO A 86 21.45 -8.96 -26.28
C PRO A 86 22.09 -8.82 -27.66
N LEU A 87 22.66 -7.65 -27.93
CA LEU A 87 23.40 -7.37 -29.15
C LEU A 87 24.49 -8.44 -29.29
N ARG A 88 24.42 -9.28 -30.33
CA ARG A 88 25.48 -10.27 -30.59
C ARG A 88 26.78 -9.50 -30.85
N PRO A 89 27.90 -9.82 -30.17
CA PRO A 89 29.18 -9.25 -30.55
C PRO A 89 29.50 -9.66 -32.00
N PRO A 90 30.11 -8.77 -32.80
CA PRO A 90 30.49 -9.10 -34.17
C PRO A 90 31.43 -10.31 -34.15
N THR A 91 31.10 -11.33 -34.95
CA THR A 91 31.97 -12.49 -35.14
C THR A 91 33.25 -12.02 -35.83
N ASP A 92 34.40 -12.40 -35.27
CA ASP A 92 35.76 -12.04 -35.65
C ASP A 92 36.22 -12.67 -36.99
N SER A 93 35.36 -12.68 -38.01
CA SER A 93 35.63 -13.32 -39.30
C SER A 93 36.36 -12.41 -40.31
N THR A 94 37.01 -11.33 -39.85
CA THR A 94 37.72 -10.39 -40.76
C THR A 94 39.25 -10.47 -40.65
N ILE A 95 39.81 -11.22 -39.70
CA ILE A 95 41.28 -11.20 -39.47
C ILE A 95 42.07 -12.19 -40.34
N GLU A 96 41.45 -13.21 -40.95
CA GLU A 96 42.20 -14.27 -41.68
C GLU A 96 42.50 -13.99 -43.17
N ALA A 97 42.19 -12.81 -43.71
CA ALA A 97 42.39 -12.54 -45.14
C ALA A 97 43.71 -11.83 -45.51
N ASN A 98 44.53 -11.40 -44.54
CA ASN A 98 45.69 -10.54 -44.82
C ASN A 98 47.07 -11.17 -44.55
N ASP A 99 47.15 -12.48 -44.32
CA ASP A 99 48.41 -13.19 -44.01
C ASP A 99 48.87 -14.12 -45.16
N ARG A 100 48.65 -13.68 -46.41
CA ARG A 100 49.14 -14.35 -47.64
C ARG A 100 49.81 -13.37 -48.62
N GLN A 101 50.73 -12.55 -48.12
CA GLN A 101 51.71 -11.85 -48.95
C GLN A 101 53.12 -11.97 -48.36
#